data_AF-A0A9E5I2P3-F1
#
_entry.id   AF-A0A9E5I2P3-F1
#
_cell.length_a   1.000
_cell.length_b   1.000
_cell.length_c   1.000
_cell.angle_alpha   90.00
_cell.angle_beta   90.00
_cell.angle_gamma   90.00
#
_symmetry.space_group_name_H-M   'P 1'
#
loop_
_entity.id
_entity.type
_entity.pdbx_description
1 polymer ?
#
loop_
_entity_poly.entity_id
_entity_poly.type
_entity_poly.pdbx_seq_one_letter_code
_entity_poly.pdbx_strand_id
1 'polypeptide(L)' 'MRKFWLSLGLAVSITALSGFSYAGPKVEFKTNLGNFVVDLDSDKAPKTVNNFLGYVKSGFYNG' A
#
# COMPACT_ATOMS: atom_id res chain seq x y z
N MET A 1 -8.30 -44.72 -0.68
CA MET A 1 -7.38 -43.92 -1.53
C MET A 1 -8.02 -42.68 -2.13
N ARG A 2 -9.23 -42.69 -2.73
CA ARG A 2 -9.88 -41.49 -3.34
C ARG A 2 -10.16 -40.31 -2.38
N LYS A 3 -10.36 -40.58 -1.09
CA LYS A 3 -10.56 -39.55 -0.03
C LYS A 3 -9.26 -38.79 0.32
N PHE A 4 -8.11 -39.40 0.08
CA PHE A 4 -6.78 -38.83 0.36
C PHE A 4 -6.39 -37.75 -0.67
N TRP A 5 -6.89 -37.87 -1.90
CA TRP A 5 -6.69 -36.89 -2.98
C TRP A 5 -7.61 -35.68 -2.84
N LEU A 6 -8.80 -35.86 -2.26
CA LEU A 6 -9.73 -34.77 -1.92
C LEU A 6 -9.22 -33.93 -0.73
N SER A 7 -8.60 -34.56 0.28
CA SER A 7 -8.01 -33.84 1.42
C SER A 7 -6.73 -33.08 1.06
N LEU A 8 -5.95 -33.56 0.08
CA LEU A 8 -4.71 -32.90 -0.35
C LEU A 8 -4.97 -31.60 -1.14
N GLY A 9 -6.02 -31.58 -1.98
CA GLY A 9 -6.43 -30.36 -2.70
C GLY A 9 -6.97 -29.26 -1.78
N LEU A 10 -7.63 -29.64 -0.68
CA LEU A 10 -8.17 -28.68 0.31
C LEU A 10 -7.06 -28.03 1.15
N ALA A 11 -6.00 -28.78 1.49
CA ALA A 11 -4.87 -28.27 2.27
C ALA A 11 -4.04 -27.22 1.49
N VAL A 12 -3.95 -27.34 0.16
CA VAL A 12 -3.25 -26.37 -0.71
C VAL A 12 -4.02 -25.06 -0.87
N SER A 13 -5.35 -25.07 -0.80
CA SER A 13 -6.16 -23.83 -0.86
C SER A 13 -6.07 -22.97 0.41
N ILE A 14 -5.77 -23.56 1.58
CA ILE A 14 -5.73 -22.81 2.86
C ILE A 14 -4.43 -22.00 3.02
N THR A 15 -3.34 -22.38 2.35
CA THR A 15 -2.06 -21.66 2.42
C THR A 15 -1.99 -20.40 1.54
N ALA A 16 -3.04 -20.09 0.76
CA ALA A 16 -3.06 -18.93 -0.14
C ALA A 16 -3.68 -17.67 0.47
N LEU A 17 -4.19 -17.71 1.71
CA LEU A 17 -4.71 -16.53 2.43
C LEU A 17 -3.60 -15.75 3.17
N SER A 18 -2.43 -15.62 2.55
CA SER A 18 -1.44 -14.64 2.98
C SER A 18 -2.05 -13.24 2.77
N GLY A 19 -2.51 -12.60 3.85
CA GLY A 19 -3.12 -11.27 3.77
C GLY A 19 -2.13 -10.26 3.17
N PHE A 20 -2.49 -9.67 2.03
CA PHE A 20 -1.77 -8.52 1.50
C PHE A 20 -2.00 -7.33 2.46
N SER A 21 -0.94 -6.88 3.12
CA SER A 21 -0.98 -5.63 3.87
C SER A 21 -0.82 -4.47 2.88
N TYR A 22 -1.80 -3.56 2.85
CA TYR A 22 -1.71 -2.35 2.04
C TYR A 22 -0.78 -1.35 2.75
N ALA A 23 0.37 -1.07 2.13
CA ALA A 23 1.22 0.03 2.55
C ALA A 23 0.66 1.33 1.94
N GLY A 24 0.40 2.33 2.78
CA GLY A 24 -0.10 3.63 2.37
C GLY A 24 0.85 4.37 1.40
N PRO A 25 0.36 5.39 0.68
CA PRO A 25 1.18 6.18 -0.23
C PRO A 25 2.31 6.90 0.51
N LYS A 26 3.48 6.97 -0.10
CA LYS A 26 4.64 7.70 0.43
C LYS A 26 5.09 8.77 -0.54
N VAL A 27 5.50 9.93 0.00
CA VAL A 27 6.02 11.06 -0.80
C VAL A 27 7.37 11.48 -0.24
N GLU A 28 8.41 11.45 -1.09
CA GLU A 28 9.73 11.99 -0.76
C GLU A 28 9.77 13.48 -1.09
N PHE A 29 10.21 14.29 -0.13
CA PHE A 29 10.53 15.69 -0.30
C PHE A 29 12.04 15.85 -0.38
N LYS A 30 12.49 16.51 -1.45
CA LYS A 30 13.88 16.93 -1.62
C LYS A 30 13.97 18.40 -1.28
N THR A 31 14.75 18.74 -0.26
CA THR A 31 14.91 20.12 0.20
C THR A 31 16.38 20.49 0.26
N ASN A 32 16.68 21.78 0.43
CA ASN A 32 18.03 22.28 0.63
C ASN A 32 18.67 21.82 1.96
N LEU A 33 17.87 21.36 2.92
CA LEU A 33 18.32 20.83 4.21
C LEU A 33 18.41 19.29 4.22
N GLY A 34 18.18 18.64 3.08
CA GLY A 34 18.16 17.19 2.92
C GLY A 34 16.78 16.64 2.58
N ASN A 35 16.71 15.32 2.48
CA ASN A 35 15.50 14.62 2.04
C ASN A 35 14.75 14.03 3.24
N PHE A 36 13.42 14.00 3.14
CA PHE A 36 12.57 13.26 4.08
C PHE A 36 11.39 12.62 3.36
N VAL A 37 10.78 11.63 3.98
CA VAL A 37 9.63 10.89 3.43
C VAL A 37 8.43 11.06 4.35
N VAL A 38 7.29 11.39 3.75
CA VAL A 38 5.99 11.44 4.43
C VAL A 38 5.20 10.18 4.07
N ASP A 39 4.78 9.43 5.08
CA ASP A 39 3.88 8.28 4.96
C ASP A 39 2.42 8.75 5.17
N LEU A 40 1.53 8.41 4.26
CA LEU A 40 0.16 8.91 4.22
C LEU A 40 -0.84 7.84 4.63
N ASP A 41 -1.67 8.16 5.62
CA ASP A 41 -2.73 7.28 6.12
C ASP A 41 -4.02 7.46 5.30
N SER A 42 -4.09 6.77 4.16
CA SER A 42 -5.26 6.76 3.28
C SER A 42 -6.51 6.15 3.92
N ASP A 43 -6.34 5.28 4.91
CA ASP A 43 -7.45 4.60 5.57
C ASP A 43 -8.17 5.56 6.53
N LYS A 44 -7.42 6.36 7.29
CA LYS A 44 -7.99 7.37 8.19
C LYS A 44 -8.41 8.65 7.47
N ALA A 45 -7.72 9.06 6.40
CA ALA A 45 -7.93 10.37 5.77
C ALA A 45 -7.97 10.35 4.23
N PRO A 46 -8.86 9.55 3.61
CA PRO A 46 -8.81 9.29 2.15
C PRO A 46 -8.97 10.55 1.30
N LYS A 47 -9.85 11.49 1.68
CA LYS A 47 -10.09 12.73 0.92
C LYS A 47 -8.87 13.66 0.97
N THR A 48 -8.27 13.81 2.14
CA THR A 48 -7.10 14.67 2.33
C THR A 48 -5.89 14.11 1.62
N VAL A 49 -5.66 12.79 1.72
CA VAL A 49 -4.56 12.13 1.01
C VAL A 49 -4.73 12.28 -0.50
N ASN A 50 -5.92 12.09 -1.04
CA ASN A 50 -6.16 12.28 -2.47
C ASN A 50 -5.93 13.72 -2.95
N ASN A 51 -6.35 14.72 -2.16
CA ASN A 51 -6.09 16.13 -2.49
C ASN A 51 -4.59 16.43 -2.47
N PHE A 52 -3.89 16.04 -1.39
CA PHE A 52 -2.44 16.21 -1.26
C PHE A 52 -1.67 15.56 -2.42
N LEU A 53 -2.00 14.32 -2.77
CA LEU A 53 -1.39 13.62 -3.91
C LEU A 53 -1.67 14.32 -5.24
N GLY A 54 -2.82 14.99 -5.37
CA GLY A 54 -3.14 15.85 -6.52
C GLY A 54 -2.14 16.99 -6.68
N TYR A 55 -1.87 17.74 -5.61
CA TYR A 55 -0.90 18.83 -5.60
C TYR A 55 0.54 18.36 -5.84
N VAL A 56 0.91 17.20 -5.27
CA VAL A 56 2.22 16.59 -5.54
C VAL A 56 2.36 16.28 -7.04
N LYS A 57 1.36 15.63 -7.64
CA LYS A 57 1.37 15.28 -9.07
C LYS A 57 1.38 16.50 -9.99
N SER A 58 0.74 17.60 -9.59
CA SER A 58 0.76 18.85 -10.37
C SER A 58 2.07 19.63 -10.22
N GLY A 59 3.02 19.15 -9.40
CA GLY A 59 4.27 19.84 -9.13
C GLY A 59 4.11 21.11 -8.31
N PHE A 60 2.98 21.27 -7.58
CA PHE A 60 2.68 22.49 -6.81
C PHE A 60 3.75 22.81 -5.76
N TYR A 61 4.39 21.78 -5.19
CA TYR A 61 5.43 21.92 -4.17
C TYR A 61 6.85 22.04 -4.74
N ASN A 62 7.02 22.10 -6.06
CA ASN A 62 8.32 22.27 -6.69
C ASN A 62 8.65 23.77 -6.76
N GLY A 63 9.47 24.26 -5.84
CA GLY A 63 9.90 25.67 -5.73
C GLY A 63 11.36 25.84 -5.36
#